data_AF-A0A4Q6VL38-F1
#
_entry.id   AF-A0A4Q6VL38-F1
#
_cell.length_a   1.000
_cell.length_b   1.000
_cell.length_c   1.000
_cell.angle_alpha   90.00
_cell.angle_beta   90.00
_cell.angle_gamma   90.00
#
_symmetry.space_group_name_H-M   'P 1'
#
loop_
_entity.id
_entity.type
_entity.pdbx_description
1 polymer ?
#
loop_
_entity_poly.entity_id
_entity_poly.type
_entity_poly.pdbx_seq_one_letter_code
_entity_poly.pdbx_strand_id
1 'polypeptide(L)'
;MAGQSCPLPGPAAPGQGLPTGRSGPGPPARRGSAASPCPATLMRPPATLVRIRPGGPGPRSRRTYVRLPCRPGLWRRGANLGGNGEHPDRPAWPPVGRTMIAPGYSVNMRSMDSFHDLARDQGIPPDEVERWLDATVRPCAMLGAWSPNDGPVAGRLGGLPPMPEDEAVPDLPFLASVDLAAIPPGATDLPLPKDGTLLFFADTSESTPWTRRDWFRLVHVPVGRPISERGPGGERPPRVHPAHDLHAVIDPSLPNRGDHTEEFPHGEELGEVWWETAGDVQRGGSVQMGGYPWVWNNDPVTDYDHGPGDWTLLAEIGADDGDLSGRVHWVIRRDDLAAGRFARARACYDTAG
;
A
#
# COMPACT_ATOMS: atom_id res chain seq x y z
N MET A 1 -28.24 14.66 47.33
CA MET A 1 -29.18 15.71 47.77
C MET A 1 -28.43 17.03 47.83
N ALA A 2 -29.05 18.10 47.29
CA ALA A 2 -28.56 19.48 47.09
C ALA A 2 -27.37 19.59 46.11
N GLY A 3 -27.43 20.18 44.91
CA GLY A 3 -28.41 21.10 44.33
C GLY A 3 -27.90 22.55 44.45
N GLN A 4 -27.33 23.10 43.38
CA GLN A 4 -27.45 24.53 43.05
C GLN A 4 -27.02 24.81 41.61
N SER A 5 -27.87 25.60 40.97
CA SER A 5 -27.99 25.84 39.53
C SER A 5 -27.46 27.23 39.17
N CYS A 6 -27.24 27.44 37.86
CA CYS A 6 -26.71 28.61 37.15
C CYS A 6 -27.31 30.00 37.52
N PRO A 7 -26.76 31.07 36.91
CA PRO A 7 -27.55 31.66 35.83
C PRO A 7 -26.78 32.00 34.55
N LEU A 8 -27.49 31.85 33.43
CA LEU A 8 -27.24 32.42 32.10
C LEU A 8 -27.64 33.91 32.07
N PRO A 9 -27.09 34.73 31.15
CA PRO A 9 -27.79 35.89 30.62
C PRO A 9 -28.36 35.60 29.22
N GLY A 10 -29.64 35.94 29.05
CA GLY A 10 -30.39 35.88 27.79
C GLY A 10 -30.23 37.12 26.89
N PRO A 11 -30.98 37.19 25.78
CA PRO A 11 -30.58 37.88 24.54
C PRO A 11 -31.14 39.30 24.40
N ALA A 12 -30.50 40.10 23.53
CA ALA A 12 -31.03 41.36 23.02
C ALA A 12 -30.95 41.41 21.49
N ALA A 13 -32.07 41.77 20.86
CA ALA A 13 -32.24 42.15 19.45
C ALA A 13 -33.37 43.22 19.41
N PRO A 14 -33.68 43.91 18.29
CA PRO A 14 -32.87 44.31 17.13
C PRO A 14 -32.91 45.84 16.88
N GLY A 15 -32.07 46.36 15.98
CA GLY A 15 -32.08 47.76 15.55
C GLY A 15 -31.83 47.90 14.05
N GLN A 16 -32.81 48.49 13.34
CA GLN A 16 -32.86 48.70 11.89
C GLN A 16 -31.98 49.88 11.43
N GLY A 17 -31.55 49.87 10.16
CA GLY A 17 -31.04 51.07 9.49
C GLY A 17 -30.20 50.85 8.22
N LEU A 18 -30.88 50.70 7.07
CA LEU A 18 -30.37 51.00 5.72
C LEU A 18 -30.51 52.52 5.46
N PRO A 19 -29.72 53.17 4.56
CA PRO A 19 -30.09 53.20 3.14
C PRO A 19 -28.96 53.31 2.08
N THR A 20 -29.17 52.59 0.98
CA THR A 20 -29.05 52.89 -0.48
C THR A 20 -28.10 53.96 -1.08
N GLY A 21 -27.45 53.58 -2.21
CA GLY A 21 -27.12 54.44 -3.37
C GLY A 21 -26.18 53.74 -4.38
N ARG A 22 -26.68 53.20 -5.52
CA ARG A 22 -26.59 53.72 -6.93
C ARG A 22 -25.16 53.80 -7.52
N SER A 23 -24.77 53.43 -8.75
CA SER A 23 -25.33 52.90 -10.01
C SER A 23 -24.13 52.56 -10.95
N GLY A 24 -24.27 51.65 -11.94
CA GLY A 24 -23.20 51.21 -12.91
C GLY A 24 -22.88 52.22 -14.05
N PRO A 25 -22.56 51.82 -15.32
CA PRO A 25 -22.13 50.54 -15.93
C PRO A 25 -20.96 50.64 -16.99
N GLY A 26 -20.47 49.50 -17.53
CA GLY A 26 -20.16 49.32 -18.97
C GLY A 26 -18.71 49.46 -19.55
N PRO A 27 -18.22 48.50 -20.39
CA PRO A 27 -16.89 48.46 -21.05
C PRO A 27 -16.93 48.93 -22.55
N PRO A 28 -15.85 48.86 -23.39
CA PRO A 28 -15.56 47.63 -24.18
C PRO A 28 -14.12 47.39 -24.76
N ALA A 29 -13.83 46.10 -25.06
CA ALA A 29 -13.23 45.46 -26.26
C ALA A 29 -11.93 45.95 -26.97
N ARG A 30 -11.04 44.97 -27.30
CA ARG A 30 -10.63 44.52 -28.68
C ARG A 30 -9.35 43.64 -28.61
N ARG A 31 -9.37 42.38 -29.09
CA ARG A 31 -9.09 41.82 -30.45
C ARG A 31 -7.60 41.78 -30.89
N GLY A 32 -7.15 40.60 -31.31
CA GLY A 32 -5.98 40.34 -32.18
C GLY A 32 -5.28 39.02 -31.80
N SER A 33 -5.65 37.85 -32.33
CA SER A 33 -5.32 37.26 -33.65
C SER A 33 -3.96 36.53 -33.71
N ALA A 34 -4.06 35.19 -33.82
CA ALA A 34 -3.30 34.22 -34.62
C ALA A 34 -1.76 34.28 -34.73
N ALA A 35 -1.08 33.17 -34.37
CA ALA A 35 -0.33 32.28 -35.29
C ALA A 35 0.62 31.33 -34.53
N SER A 36 0.55 30.03 -34.81
CA SER A 36 1.65 29.05 -34.67
C SER A 36 2.64 29.19 -35.86
N PRO A 37 3.84 28.56 -35.93
CA PRO A 37 4.39 27.44 -35.13
C PRO A 37 5.87 27.57 -34.66
N CYS A 38 6.30 26.56 -33.90
CA CYS A 38 7.68 26.13 -33.53
C CYS A 38 8.69 26.09 -34.71
N PRO A 39 10.04 26.13 -34.48
CA PRO A 39 10.76 25.02 -33.82
C PRO A 39 11.98 25.38 -32.93
N ALA A 40 12.44 24.30 -32.29
CA ALA A 40 13.51 24.16 -31.30
C ALA A 40 14.91 24.63 -31.73
N THR A 41 15.70 25.10 -30.75
CA THR A 41 17.17 24.93 -30.74
C THR A 41 17.68 24.75 -29.31
N LEU A 42 18.46 23.69 -29.11
CA LEU A 42 19.24 23.35 -27.92
C LEU A 42 20.24 24.46 -27.54
N MET A 43 20.44 24.70 -26.24
CA MET A 43 21.78 24.96 -25.68
C MET A 43 21.84 24.65 -24.18
N ARG A 44 22.71 23.68 -23.83
CA ARG A 44 23.21 23.41 -22.47
C ARG A 44 24.25 24.48 -22.08
N PRO A 45 24.33 24.91 -20.81
CA PRO A 45 25.55 25.50 -20.27
C PRO A 45 26.41 24.46 -19.50
N PRO A 46 27.74 24.65 -19.41
CA PRO A 46 28.68 23.66 -18.92
C PRO A 46 28.88 23.67 -17.40
N ALA A 47 29.21 22.49 -16.85
CA ALA A 47 29.61 22.27 -15.47
C ALA A 47 31.02 22.83 -15.20
N THR A 48 31.16 23.60 -14.12
CA THR A 48 32.47 24.01 -13.58
C THR A 48 32.85 23.08 -12.43
N LEU A 49 33.96 22.37 -12.62
CA LEU A 49 34.62 21.51 -11.64
C LEU A 49 35.38 22.38 -10.64
N VAL A 50 35.07 22.30 -9.34
CA VAL A 50 35.91 22.83 -8.26
C VAL A 50 36.59 21.65 -7.56
N ARG A 51 37.93 21.70 -7.50
CA ARG A 51 38.82 20.71 -6.90
C ARG A 51 39.22 21.20 -5.52
N ILE A 52 38.93 20.44 -4.45
CA ILE A 52 39.53 20.65 -3.12
C ILE A 52 40.12 19.32 -2.63
N ARG A 53 41.35 19.37 -2.13
CA ARG A 53 42.16 18.26 -1.56
C ARG A 53 42.12 18.29 -0.01
N PRO A 54 42.60 17.24 0.70
CA PRO A 54 41.89 16.59 1.80
C PRO A 54 42.43 16.91 3.21
N GLY A 55 41.60 16.66 4.22
CA GLY A 55 41.99 16.47 5.63
C GLY A 55 40.90 15.68 6.37
N GLY A 56 41.22 14.50 6.92
CA GLY A 56 40.31 13.62 7.69
C GLY A 56 40.19 14.02 9.17
N PRO A 57 39.65 13.17 10.10
CA PRO A 57 39.27 11.75 9.97
C PRO A 57 37.87 11.35 10.51
N GLY A 58 37.40 10.13 10.15
CA GLY A 58 36.40 9.35 10.91
C GLY A 58 35.16 8.88 10.12
N PRO A 59 34.97 7.57 9.84
CA PRO A 59 33.94 7.10 8.92
C PRO A 59 32.62 6.76 9.63
N ARG A 60 31.51 7.35 9.16
CA ARG A 60 30.20 6.69 9.19
C ARG A 60 30.03 6.00 7.85
N SER A 61 29.86 4.68 7.87
CA SER A 61 29.62 3.86 6.70
C SER A 61 28.32 4.30 6.01
N ARG A 62 28.43 5.11 4.96
CA ARG A 62 27.37 5.25 3.97
C ARG A 62 27.40 4.01 3.10
N ARG A 63 26.44 3.10 3.27
CA ARG A 63 26.17 2.05 2.28
C ARG A 63 25.56 2.75 1.06
N THR A 64 26.37 2.88 0.01
CA THR A 64 25.90 3.35 -1.30
C THR A 64 25.37 2.13 -2.03
N TYR A 65 24.04 2.03 -2.18
CA TYR A 65 23.43 0.98 -3.00
C TYR A 65 23.65 1.33 -4.48
N VAL A 66 24.55 0.59 -5.12
CA VAL A 66 24.73 0.66 -6.57
C VAL A 66 23.68 -0.26 -7.20
N ARG A 67 22.68 0.37 -7.81
CA ARG A 67 21.69 -0.27 -8.68
C ARG A 67 22.42 -0.99 -9.82
N LEU A 68 22.51 -2.33 -9.76
CA LEU A 68 23.00 -3.13 -10.87
C LEU A 68 21.99 -3.05 -12.03
N PRO A 69 22.40 -2.72 -13.26
CA PRO A 69 21.49 -2.72 -14.39
C PRO A 69 21.12 -4.16 -14.76
N CYS A 70 19.82 -4.40 -14.89
CA CYS A 70 19.24 -5.59 -15.51
C CYS A 70 19.98 -5.91 -16.82
N ARG A 71 20.53 -7.12 -16.92
CA ARG A 71 21.10 -7.63 -18.18
C ARG A 71 19.96 -8.03 -19.13
N PRO A 72 19.93 -7.53 -20.37
CA PRO A 72 19.03 -8.04 -21.39
C PRO A 72 19.66 -9.19 -22.18
N GLY A 73 18.91 -10.28 -22.32
CA GLY A 73 18.97 -11.19 -23.47
C GLY A 73 19.61 -12.56 -23.23
N LEU A 74 18.86 -13.62 -23.51
CA LEU A 74 19.11 -14.42 -24.72
C LEU A 74 17.91 -15.30 -25.06
N TRP A 75 17.24 -14.96 -26.17
CA TRP A 75 16.44 -15.91 -26.92
C TRP A 75 17.36 -16.96 -27.56
N ARG A 76 17.09 -18.25 -27.35
CA ARG A 76 17.50 -19.30 -28.29
C ARG A 76 16.32 -20.20 -28.62
N ARG A 77 16.13 -20.37 -29.93
CA ARG A 77 15.20 -21.29 -30.60
C ARG A 77 15.59 -22.73 -30.33
N GLY A 78 14.60 -23.60 -30.44
CA GLY A 78 14.65 -25.00 -30.04
C GLY A 78 15.43 -25.93 -30.95
N ALA A 79 15.60 -27.14 -30.43
CA ALA A 79 15.81 -28.36 -31.20
C ALA A 79 15.26 -29.54 -30.37
N ASN A 80 14.23 -30.18 -30.92
CA ASN A 80 13.72 -31.49 -30.53
C ASN A 80 14.74 -32.56 -30.92
N LEU A 81 15.09 -33.48 -30.03
CA LEU A 81 15.38 -34.89 -30.36
C LEU A 81 15.16 -35.73 -29.08
N GLY A 82 14.31 -36.76 -29.20
CA GLY A 82 13.88 -37.63 -28.11
C GLY A 82 14.86 -38.73 -27.73
N GLY A 83 14.50 -39.48 -26.70
CA GLY A 83 15.19 -40.70 -26.28
C GLY A 83 14.66 -41.22 -24.95
N ASN A 84 13.77 -42.21 -25.03
CA ASN A 84 13.28 -43.01 -23.91
C ASN A 84 14.42 -43.75 -23.20
N GLY A 85 14.32 -43.89 -21.89
CA GLY A 85 15.16 -44.77 -21.08
C GLY A 85 14.66 -44.81 -19.63
N GLU A 86 13.67 -45.66 -19.37
CA GLU A 86 13.24 -46.05 -18.02
C GLU A 86 14.30 -46.95 -17.34
N HIS A 87 14.59 -46.67 -16.06
CA HIS A 87 14.87 -47.71 -15.04
C HIS A 87 14.59 -47.14 -13.63
N PRO A 88 14.10 -47.94 -12.67
CA PRO A 88 13.35 -47.44 -11.51
C PRO A 88 14.17 -47.39 -10.20
N ASP A 89 13.48 -46.99 -9.13
CA ASP A 89 13.81 -47.09 -7.70
C ASP A 89 14.55 -45.92 -7.02
N ARG A 90 13.78 -44.85 -6.75
CA ARG A 90 13.88 -44.05 -5.51
C ARG A 90 12.49 -43.66 -5.02
N PRO A 91 12.19 -43.71 -3.71
CA PRO A 91 10.87 -43.35 -3.20
C PRO A 91 10.63 -41.84 -3.38
N ALA A 92 9.62 -41.52 -4.18
CA ALA A 92 9.10 -40.17 -4.33
C ALA A 92 8.39 -39.77 -3.03
N TRP A 93 8.79 -38.63 -2.47
CA TRP A 93 8.03 -37.93 -1.44
C TRP A 93 6.68 -37.54 -2.04
N PRO A 94 5.55 -37.71 -1.32
CA PRO A 94 4.26 -37.25 -1.84
C PRO A 94 4.29 -35.72 -1.98
N PRO A 95 3.75 -35.14 -3.08
CA PRO A 95 3.59 -33.71 -3.16
C PRO A 95 2.65 -33.25 -2.05
N VAL A 96 3.07 -32.21 -1.34
CA VAL A 96 2.30 -31.53 -0.29
C VAL A 96 0.90 -31.23 -0.82
N GLY A 97 -0.10 -31.72 -0.11
CA GLY A 97 -1.49 -31.75 -0.56
C GLY A 97 -2.04 -30.36 -0.86
N ARG A 98 -2.68 -30.23 -2.02
CA ARG A 98 -3.66 -29.18 -2.32
C ARG A 98 -4.70 -29.14 -1.20
N THR A 99 -4.61 -28.16 -0.30
CA THR A 99 -5.74 -27.80 0.56
C THR A 99 -6.72 -27.00 -0.28
N MET A 100 -7.85 -27.62 -0.66
CA MET A 100 -8.95 -26.92 -1.33
C MET A 100 -9.67 -26.04 -0.31
N ILE A 101 -9.44 -24.72 -0.39
CA ILE A 101 -10.30 -23.72 0.26
C ILE A 101 -11.36 -23.31 -0.78
N ALA A 102 -12.47 -24.07 -0.83
CA ALA A 102 -13.67 -23.85 -1.66
C ALA A 102 -13.50 -23.94 -3.21
N PRO A 103 -14.56 -24.35 -3.95
CA PRO A 103 -14.48 -24.50 -5.40
C PRO A 103 -14.47 -23.13 -6.10
N GLY A 104 -13.39 -22.83 -6.82
CA GLY A 104 -13.23 -21.60 -7.62
C GLY A 104 -12.01 -20.76 -7.25
N TYR A 105 -11.40 -20.99 -6.08
CA TYR A 105 -10.16 -20.34 -5.68
C TYR A 105 -8.97 -21.23 -6.00
N SER A 106 -8.29 -20.95 -7.11
CA SER A 106 -6.92 -21.42 -7.27
C SER A 106 -6.06 -20.61 -6.32
N VAL A 107 -5.75 -21.17 -5.15
CA VAL A 107 -4.63 -20.69 -4.34
C VAL A 107 -3.39 -20.98 -5.20
N ASN A 108 -2.98 -19.99 -6.00
CA ASN A 108 -1.74 -20.08 -6.74
C ASN A 108 -0.60 -19.74 -5.77
N MET A 109 -0.41 -20.61 -4.78
CA MET A 109 0.72 -20.51 -3.87
C MET A 109 1.95 -20.78 -4.73
N ARG A 110 2.63 -19.71 -5.15
CA ARG A 110 3.90 -19.83 -5.85
C ARG A 110 4.88 -20.56 -4.94
N SER A 111 5.78 -21.31 -5.54
CA SER A 111 6.71 -22.14 -4.79
C SER A 111 7.61 -21.28 -3.90
N MET A 112 7.91 -21.77 -2.70
CA MET A 112 8.91 -21.18 -1.78
C MET A 112 10.35 -21.55 -2.18
N ASP A 113 10.56 -22.14 -3.35
CA ASP A 113 11.87 -22.64 -3.79
C ASP A 113 12.94 -21.54 -3.80
N SER A 114 12.65 -20.35 -4.33
CA SER A 114 13.62 -19.23 -4.30
C SER A 114 14.04 -18.87 -2.87
N PHE A 115 13.09 -18.90 -1.93
CA PHE A 115 13.35 -18.64 -0.51
C PHE A 115 14.24 -19.74 0.10
N HIS A 116 13.88 -21.02 -0.12
CA HIS A 116 14.67 -22.16 0.37
C HIS A 116 16.07 -22.21 -0.23
N ASP A 117 16.21 -21.90 -1.52
CA ASP A 117 17.48 -21.92 -2.22
C ASP A 117 18.41 -20.83 -1.70
N LEU A 118 17.91 -19.60 -1.55
CA LEU A 118 18.72 -18.51 -1.03
C LEU A 118 19.07 -18.71 0.46
N ALA A 119 18.15 -19.20 1.30
CA ALA A 119 18.45 -19.51 2.69
C ALA A 119 19.55 -20.57 2.82
N ARG A 120 19.51 -21.61 1.95
CA ARG A 120 20.54 -22.65 1.89
C ARG A 120 21.89 -22.10 1.45
N ASP A 121 21.90 -21.22 0.44
CA ASP A 121 23.13 -20.59 -0.06
C ASP A 121 23.77 -19.67 0.99
N GLN A 122 22.97 -19.08 1.88
CA GLN A 122 23.45 -18.32 3.04
C GLN A 122 23.88 -19.21 4.22
N GLY A 123 23.68 -20.53 4.14
CA GLY A 123 24.08 -21.48 5.17
C GLY A 123 23.12 -21.58 6.36
N ILE A 124 21.88 -21.08 6.22
CA ILE A 124 20.86 -21.17 7.27
C ILE A 124 20.40 -22.64 7.40
N PRO A 125 20.31 -23.20 8.62
CA PRO A 125 19.89 -24.59 8.82
C PRO A 125 18.48 -24.85 8.24
N PRO A 126 18.29 -25.87 7.37
CA PRO A 126 16.98 -26.14 6.76
C PRO A 126 15.87 -26.41 7.77
N ASP A 127 16.18 -27.03 8.90
CA ASP A 127 15.20 -27.28 9.96
C ASP A 127 14.75 -25.99 10.66
N GLU A 128 15.61 -24.98 10.73
CA GLU A 128 15.23 -23.65 11.23
C GLU A 128 14.37 -22.91 10.21
N VAL A 129 14.71 -22.99 8.92
CA VAL A 129 13.92 -22.43 7.82
C VAL A 129 12.48 -22.94 7.88
N GLU A 130 12.27 -24.26 7.93
CA GLU A 130 10.92 -24.83 7.97
C GLU A 130 10.16 -24.43 9.25
N ARG A 131 10.83 -24.43 10.42
CA ARG A 131 10.20 -23.96 11.67
C ARG A 131 9.78 -22.50 11.58
N TRP A 132 10.61 -21.66 10.96
CA TRP A 132 10.30 -20.24 10.80
C TRP A 132 9.13 -20.02 9.85
N LEU A 133 9.09 -20.74 8.73
CA LEU A 133 7.98 -20.70 7.80
C LEU A 133 6.68 -21.16 8.47
N ASP A 134 6.69 -22.28 9.18
CA ASP A 134 5.53 -22.81 9.91
C ASP A 134 5.02 -21.83 10.98
N ALA A 135 5.91 -21.14 11.68
CA ALA A 135 5.56 -20.20 12.75
C ALA A 135 5.12 -18.83 12.23
N THR A 136 5.66 -18.40 11.09
CA THR A 136 5.62 -16.99 10.68
C THR A 136 4.77 -16.76 9.44
N VAL A 137 4.60 -17.74 8.54
CA VAL A 137 3.87 -17.49 7.29
C VAL A 137 2.41 -17.10 7.58
N ARG A 138 1.98 -15.96 7.02
CA ARG A 138 0.59 -15.48 7.11
C ARG A 138 0.00 -15.33 5.72
N PRO A 139 -1.27 -15.67 5.48
CA PRO A 139 -1.93 -15.32 4.23
C PRO A 139 -2.16 -13.81 4.16
N CYS A 140 -1.94 -13.21 2.99
CA CYS A 140 -2.39 -11.86 2.68
C CYS A 140 -3.21 -11.85 1.38
N ALA A 141 -4.16 -10.90 1.30
CA ALA A 141 -4.87 -10.65 0.05
C ALA A 141 -4.08 -9.60 -0.73
N MET A 142 -3.41 -10.02 -1.79
CA MET A 142 -2.70 -9.12 -2.70
C MET A 142 -3.62 -8.70 -3.83
N LEU A 143 -3.74 -7.40 -4.06
CA LEU A 143 -4.63 -6.78 -5.03
C LEU A 143 -3.80 -5.99 -6.05
N GLY A 144 -3.94 -6.35 -7.33
CA GLY A 144 -3.21 -5.68 -8.40
C GLY A 144 -4.02 -5.60 -9.70
N ALA A 145 -3.61 -4.69 -10.58
CA ALA A 145 -4.18 -4.47 -11.91
C ALA A 145 -3.72 -5.57 -12.91
N TRP A 146 -3.93 -6.83 -12.55
CA TRP A 146 -3.57 -7.98 -13.38
C TRP A 146 -4.70 -8.41 -14.32
N SER A 147 -4.57 -9.56 -14.97
CA SER A 147 -5.57 -10.06 -15.90
C SER A 147 -6.84 -10.51 -15.16
N PRO A 148 -8.03 -10.39 -15.75
CA PRO A 148 -9.29 -10.83 -15.14
C PRO A 148 -9.35 -12.31 -14.75
N ASN A 149 -8.46 -13.15 -15.31
CA ASN A 149 -8.39 -14.57 -15.00
C ASN A 149 -7.62 -14.88 -13.70
N ASP A 150 -7.05 -13.85 -13.05
CA ASP A 150 -6.18 -14.01 -11.90
C ASP A 150 -6.94 -14.09 -10.56
N GLY A 151 -8.15 -13.53 -10.52
CA GLY A 151 -8.98 -13.51 -9.32
C GLY A 151 -10.19 -12.60 -9.47
N PRO A 152 -11.14 -12.62 -8.50
CA PRO A 152 -12.26 -11.70 -8.51
C PRO A 152 -11.78 -10.25 -8.42
N VAL A 153 -12.49 -9.34 -9.08
CA VAL A 153 -12.32 -7.91 -8.82
C VAL A 153 -12.74 -7.66 -7.38
N ALA A 154 -11.80 -7.21 -6.56
CA ALA A 154 -12.00 -6.96 -5.13
C ALA A 154 -11.71 -5.53 -4.72
N GLY A 155 -11.36 -4.67 -5.68
CA GLY A 155 -11.11 -3.28 -5.40
C GLY A 155 -10.85 -2.47 -6.65
N ARG A 156 -10.45 -1.22 -6.42
CA ARG A 156 -10.11 -0.26 -7.46
C ARG A 156 -9.02 0.66 -6.94
N LEU A 157 -7.99 0.89 -7.74
CA LEU A 157 -7.00 1.94 -7.52
C LEU A 157 -7.51 3.23 -8.17
N GLY A 158 -7.36 4.36 -7.48
CA GLY A 158 -7.66 5.69 -8.01
C GLY A 158 -9.10 5.90 -8.49
N GLY A 159 -9.28 6.91 -9.34
CA GLY A 159 -10.59 7.38 -9.80
C GLY A 159 -11.29 8.29 -8.80
N LEU A 160 -12.59 8.48 -8.99
CA LEU A 160 -13.42 9.20 -8.02
C LEU A 160 -13.83 8.24 -6.89
N PRO A 161 -13.75 8.67 -5.62
CA PRO A 161 -14.18 7.81 -4.52
C PRO A 161 -15.70 7.62 -4.53
N PRO A 162 -16.19 6.37 -4.33
CA PRO A 162 -17.61 6.08 -4.18
C PRO A 162 -18.09 6.46 -2.77
N MET A 163 -18.25 7.76 -2.53
CA MET A 163 -18.52 8.29 -1.19
C MET A 163 -20.01 8.22 -0.83
N PRO A 164 -20.36 7.93 0.44
CA PRO A 164 -21.74 8.05 0.93
C PRO A 164 -22.32 9.44 0.67
N GLU A 165 -23.53 9.53 0.13
CA GLU A 165 -24.11 10.81 -0.31
C GLU A 165 -24.25 11.85 0.80
N ASP A 166 -24.39 11.39 2.04
CA ASP A 166 -24.57 12.19 3.25
C ASP A 166 -23.26 12.62 3.91
N GLU A 167 -22.10 12.15 3.43
CA GLU A 167 -20.78 12.48 3.97
C GLU A 167 -20.02 13.44 3.04
N ALA A 168 -19.19 14.32 3.60
CA ALA A 168 -18.30 15.14 2.79
C ALA A 168 -17.15 14.30 2.23
N VAL A 169 -16.78 14.52 0.97
CA VAL A 169 -15.57 13.92 0.40
C VAL A 169 -14.35 14.48 1.15
N PRO A 170 -13.44 13.65 1.68
CA PRO A 170 -12.21 14.15 2.29
C PRO A 170 -11.43 15.04 1.33
N ASP A 171 -10.87 16.12 1.83
CA ASP A 171 -9.93 16.98 1.07
C ASP A 171 -8.54 16.33 1.05
N LEU A 172 -8.48 15.08 0.57
CA LEU A 172 -7.29 14.24 0.50
C LEU A 172 -7.30 13.45 -0.82
N PRO A 173 -6.13 13.11 -1.40
CA PRO A 173 -6.07 12.19 -2.53
C PRO A 173 -6.73 10.84 -2.19
N PHE A 174 -7.60 10.37 -3.09
CA PHE A 174 -8.17 9.03 -3.03
C PHE A 174 -7.20 8.03 -3.66
N LEU A 175 -6.83 7.00 -2.89
CA LEU A 175 -5.82 6.02 -3.29
C LEU A 175 -6.46 4.74 -3.80
N ALA A 176 -7.34 4.12 -3.01
CA ALA A 176 -7.98 2.87 -3.41
C ALA A 176 -9.31 2.63 -2.68
N SER A 177 -10.13 1.76 -3.27
CA SER A 177 -11.26 1.10 -2.61
C SER A 177 -11.07 -0.41 -2.59
N VAL A 178 -11.50 -1.07 -1.51
CA VAL A 178 -11.52 -2.53 -1.39
C VAL A 178 -12.90 -2.99 -0.96
N ASP A 179 -13.53 -3.86 -1.75
CA ASP A 179 -14.79 -4.54 -1.42
C ASP A 179 -14.49 -5.79 -0.58
N LEU A 180 -14.90 -5.74 0.69
CA LEU A 180 -14.65 -6.81 1.66
C LEU A 180 -15.40 -8.09 1.32
N ALA A 181 -16.53 -8.01 0.62
CA ALA A 181 -17.29 -9.20 0.21
C ALA A 181 -16.60 -9.99 -0.92
N ALA A 182 -15.72 -9.32 -1.68
CA ALA A 182 -14.97 -9.91 -2.77
C ALA A 182 -13.62 -10.51 -2.32
N ILE A 183 -13.18 -10.23 -1.09
CA ILE A 183 -11.99 -10.84 -0.51
C ILE A 183 -12.26 -12.33 -0.24
N PRO A 184 -11.47 -13.25 -0.80
CA PRO A 184 -11.70 -14.69 -0.62
C PRO A 184 -11.64 -15.10 0.87
N PRO A 185 -12.48 -16.03 1.33
CA PRO A 185 -12.34 -16.61 2.65
C PRO A 185 -10.94 -17.23 2.84
N GLY A 186 -10.28 -16.92 3.95
CA GLY A 186 -8.92 -17.38 4.23
C GLY A 186 -7.81 -16.61 3.50
N ALA A 187 -8.15 -15.56 2.73
CA ALA A 187 -7.14 -14.70 2.11
C ALA A 187 -6.33 -13.88 3.13
N THR A 188 -6.86 -13.68 4.33
CA THR A 188 -6.16 -13.03 5.44
C THR A 188 -6.48 -13.76 6.73
N ASP A 189 -5.64 -13.59 7.75
CA ASP A 189 -5.90 -14.00 9.13
C ASP A 189 -6.64 -12.92 9.94
N LEU A 190 -7.13 -11.87 9.27
CA LEU A 190 -7.80 -10.74 9.91
C LEU A 190 -9.30 -11.03 10.11
N PRO A 191 -9.91 -10.55 11.21
CA PRO A 191 -11.35 -10.60 11.42
C PRO A 191 -12.08 -9.53 10.58
N LEU A 192 -11.93 -9.59 9.25
CA LEU A 192 -12.58 -8.65 8.34
C LEU A 192 -14.11 -8.78 8.43
N PRO A 193 -14.86 -7.65 8.36
CA PRO A 193 -16.29 -7.70 8.09
C PRO A 193 -16.59 -8.49 6.81
N LYS A 194 -17.75 -9.15 6.77
CA LYS A 194 -18.16 -9.98 5.62
C LYS A 194 -18.50 -9.18 4.36
N ASP A 195 -18.81 -7.91 4.53
CA ASP A 195 -19.28 -7.02 3.47
C ASP A 195 -18.89 -5.57 3.78
N GLY A 196 -19.20 -4.68 2.83
CA GLY A 196 -18.86 -3.27 2.86
C GLY A 196 -17.59 -2.96 2.08
N THR A 197 -17.34 -1.67 1.90
CA THR A 197 -16.20 -1.17 1.13
C THR A 197 -15.33 -0.28 1.99
N LEU A 198 -14.02 -0.51 1.98
CA LEU A 198 -13.03 0.38 2.57
C LEU A 198 -12.53 1.35 1.52
N LEU A 199 -12.47 2.64 1.87
CA LEU A 199 -11.95 3.72 1.03
C LEU A 199 -10.73 4.35 1.71
N PHE A 200 -9.61 4.35 1.01
CA PHE A 200 -8.33 4.80 1.51
C PHE A 200 -7.96 6.15 0.89
N PHE A 201 -7.65 7.11 1.76
CA PHE A 201 -7.21 8.45 1.38
C PHE A 201 -5.93 8.81 2.13
N ALA A 202 -4.96 9.39 1.44
CA ALA A 202 -3.79 9.96 2.10
C ALA A 202 -3.08 11.00 1.22
N ASP A 203 -2.51 12.02 1.86
CA ASP A 203 -1.56 12.95 1.26
C ASP A 203 -0.13 12.43 1.50
N THR A 204 0.50 11.99 0.41
CA THR A 204 1.86 11.45 0.38
C THR A 204 2.88 12.46 -0.16
N SER A 205 2.50 13.73 -0.29
CA SER A 205 3.41 14.78 -0.75
C SER A 205 4.53 15.05 0.25
N GLU A 206 5.75 15.31 -0.25
CA GLU A 206 6.93 15.57 0.60
C GLU A 206 6.76 16.75 1.57
N SER A 207 5.84 17.67 1.26
CA SER A 207 5.51 18.81 2.12
C SER A 207 4.62 18.47 3.31
N THR A 208 4.09 17.25 3.39
CA THR A 208 3.11 16.85 4.38
C THR A 208 3.77 16.47 5.71
N PRO A 209 3.37 17.07 6.84
CA PRO A 209 3.83 16.65 8.14
C PRO A 209 3.07 15.39 8.59
N TRP A 210 3.59 14.21 8.26
CA TRP A 210 3.00 12.91 8.62
C TRP A 210 2.93 12.60 10.13
N THR A 211 3.38 13.52 10.98
CA THR A 211 3.21 13.48 12.43
C THR A 211 1.79 13.88 12.89
N ARG A 212 1.00 14.51 12.01
CA ARG A 212 -0.41 14.85 12.29
C ARG A 212 -1.34 13.70 11.91
N ARG A 213 -2.64 13.85 12.14
CA ARG A 213 -3.66 12.83 11.80
C ARG A 213 -4.58 13.19 10.64
N ASP A 214 -4.43 14.39 10.11
CA ASP A 214 -5.25 14.94 9.02
C ASP A 214 -4.74 14.57 7.63
N TRP A 215 -3.53 14.01 7.50
CA TRP A 215 -2.95 13.60 6.23
C TRP A 215 -3.49 12.27 5.68
N PHE A 216 -4.34 11.55 6.43
CA PHE A 216 -4.96 10.31 5.97
C PHE A 216 -6.41 10.20 6.43
N ARG A 217 -7.19 9.40 5.71
CA ARG A 217 -8.54 9.02 6.12
C ARG A 217 -8.85 7.60 5.64
N LEU A 218 -9.46 6.82 6.52
CA LEU A 218 -10.07 5.54 6.20
C LEU A 218 -11.59 5.67 6.38
N VAL A 219 -12.35 5.39 5.33
CA VAL A 219 -13.82 5.40 5.37
C VAL A 219 -14.31 3.98 5.12
N HIS A 220 -15.20 3.49 5.99
CA HIS A 220 -15.92 2.24 5.76
C HIS A 220 -17.35 2.56 5.33
N VAL A 221 -17.74 2.02 4.18
CA VAL A 221 -19.08 2.14 3.62
C VAL A 221 -19.78 0.79 3.79
N PRO A 222 -20.74 0.67 4.72
CA PRO A 222 -21.53 -0.54 4.88
C PRO A 222 -22.32 -0.86 3.60
N VAL A 223 -22.58 -2.13 3.35
CA VAL A 223 -23.42 -2.57 2.23
C VAL A 223 -24.79 -1.87 2.25
N GLY A 224 -25.29 -1.48 1.08
CA GLY A 224 -26.59 -0.83 0.91
C GLY A 224 -26.64 0.65 1.31
N ARG A 225 -25.56 1.24 1.82
CA ARG A 225 -25.47 2.70 2.01
C ARG A 225 -25.43 3.39 0.63
N PRO A 226 -26.31 4.37 0.34
CA PRO A 226 -26.28 5.10 -0.92
C PRO A 226 -24.94 5.80 -1.14
N ILE A 227 -24.34 5.58 -2.31
CA ILE A 227 -23.05 6.14 -2.71
C ILE A 227 -23.17 6.83 -4.06
N SER A 228 -22.33 7.86 -4.24
CA SER A 228 -22.12 8.51 -5.52
C SER A 228 -20.63 8.74 -5.72
N GLU A 229 -20.13 8.53 -6.95
CA GLU A 229 -18.75 8.90 -7.30
C GLU A 229 -18.60 10.41 -7.27
N ARG A 230 -17.85 10.93 -6.28
CA ARG A 230 -17.71 12.37 -6.05
C ARG A 230 -16.25 12.73 -5.88
N GLY A 231 -15.78 13.68 -6.67
CA GLY A 231 -14.43 14.21 -6.53
C GLY A 231 -14.28 15.14 -5.33
N PRO A 232 -13.04 15.41 -4.89
CA PRO A 232 -12.81 16.40 -3.86
C PRO A 232 -13.16 17.80 -4.40
N GLY A 233 -13.78 18.62 -3.54
CA GLY A 233 -14.16 19.99 -3.86
C GLY A 233 -13.06 21.01 -3.53
N GLY A 234 -13.38 22.29 -3.65
CA GLY A 234 -12.48 23.39 -3.23
C GLY A 234 -11.72 24.06 -4.38
N GLU A 235 -10.99 25.13 -4.05
CA GLU A 235 -10.26 25.94 -5.04
C GLU A 235 -9.02 25.22 -5.61
N ARG A 236 -8.48 24.24 -4.86
CA ARG A 236 -7.30 23.45 -5.24
C ARG A 236 -7.54 21.98 -4.89
N PRO A 237 -8.39 21.28 -5.65
CA PRO A 237 -8.72 19.91 -5.35
C PRO A 237 -7.47 19.02 -5.44
N PRO A 238 -7.33 18.01 -4.55
CA PRO A 238 -6.36 16.93 -4.65
C PRO A 238 -6.34 16.27 -6.03
N ARG A 239 -5.18 15.69 -6.36
CA ARG A 239 -5.00 14.90 -7.59
C ARG A 239 -5.96 13.71 -7.61
N VAL A 240 -6.60 13.49 -8.75
CA VAL A 240 -7.36 12.28 -9.04
C VAL A 240 -6.44 11.35 -9.84
N HIS A 241 -6.14 10.19 -9.27
CA HIS A 241 -5.34 9.16 -9.93
C HIS A 241 -6.18 8.40 -10.97
N PRO A 242 -5.57 7.83 -12.03
CA PRO A 242 -6.28 6.96 -12.96
C PRO A 242 -6.97 5.79 -12.26
N ALA A 243 -8.14 5.39 -12.78
CA ALA A 243 -8.91 4.28 -12.23
C ALA A 243 -8.45 2.95 -12.84
N HIS A 244 -8.14 1.97 -11.99
CA HIS A 244 -7.81 0.60 -12.39
C HIS A 244 -8.50 -0.41 -11.47
N ASP A 245 -9.17 -1.41 -12.04
CA ASP A 245 -9.74 -2.50 -11.27
C ASP A 245 -8.61 -3.35 -10.67
N LEU A 246 -8.80 -3.78 -9.42
CA LEU A 246 -7.85 -4.59 -8.68
C LEU A 246 -8.42 -5.99 -8.48
N HIS A 247 -7.69 -6.98 -8.96
CA HIS A 247 -8.01 -8.40 -8.79
C HIS A 247 -7.31 -8.94 -7.55
N ALA A 248 -8.04 -9.69 -6.70
CA ALA A 248 -7.47 -10.28 -5.50
C ALA A 248 -6.90 -11.68 -5.73
N VAL A 249 -5.70 -11.93 -5.20
CA VAL A 249 -5.11 -13.26 -5.03
C VAL A 249 -4.69 -13.47 -3.58
N ILE A 250 -4.51 -14.73 -3.18
CA ILE A 250 -3.96 -15.09 -1.87
C ILE A 250 -2.49 -15.39 -2.05
N ASP A 251 -1.63 -14.62 -1.40
CA ASP A 251 -0.18 -14.81 -1.39
C ASP A 251 0.31 -15.08 0.05
N PRO A 252 1.44 -15.79 0.22
CA PRO A 252 2.11 -15.87 1.50
C PRO A 252 2.76 -14.52 1.84
N SER A 253 2.78 -14.18 3.12
CA SER A 253 3.45 -12.99 3.64
C SER A 253 4.34 -13.39 4.81
N LEU A 254 5.58 -12.94 4.75
CA LEU A 254 6.60 -13.08 5.79
C LEU A 254 7.13 -11.68 6.13
N PRO A 255 7.69 -11.47 7.34
CA PRO A 255 8.34 -10.23 7.68
C PRO A 255 9.65 -10.10 6.89
N ASN A 256 9.84 -8.97 6.20
CA ASN A 256 11.10 -8.62 5.54
C ASN A 256 12.14 -8.03 6.53
N ARG A 257 11.78 -7.99 7.82
CA ARG A 257 12.62 -7.63 8.95
C ARG A 257 12.32 -8.61 10.09
N GLY A 258 13.05 -9.72 10.14
CA GLY A 258 12.95 -10.68 11.23
C GLY A 258 13.88 -10.32 12.39
N ASP A 259 13.61 -10.92 13.55
CA ASP A 259 14.39 -10.69 14.77
C ASP A 259 15.23 -11.92 15.12
N HIS A 260 16.46 -11.69 15.57
CA HIS A 260 17.26 -12.73 16.22
C HIS A 260 16.61 -13.11 17.56
N THR A 261 16.27 -14.38 17.72
CA THR A 261 15.70 -14.93 18.96
C THR A 261 16.36 -16.26 19.31
N GLU A 262 16.12 -16.77 20.53
CA GLU A 262 16.59 -18.12 20.91
C GLU A 262 15.99 -19.21 20.01
N GLU A 263 14.76 -19.03 19.54
CA GLU A 263 14.06 -19.97 18.65
C GLU A 263 14.50 -19.84 17.18
N PHE A 264 14.79 -18.60 16.76
CA PHE A 264 15.25 -18.26 15.40
C PHE A 264 16.56 -17.45 15.46
N PRO A 265 17.72 -18.11 15.68
CA PRO A 265 19.02 -17.46 15.66
C PRO A 265 19.35 -16.74 14.34
N HIS A 266 18.75 -17.12 13.22
CA HIS A 266 18.94 -16.49 11.92
C HIS A 266 17.71 -15.68 11.48
N GLY A 267 16.90 -15.19 12.41
CA GLY A 267 15.67 -14.47 12.09
C GLY A 267 15.90 -13.20 11.26
N GLU A 268 16.98 -12.46 11.50
CA GLU A 268 17.35 -11.27 10.71
C GLU A 268 17.69 -11.68 9.27
N GLU A 269 18.52 -12.70 9.09
CA GLU A 269 18.91 -13.24 7.79
C GLU A 269 17.72 -13.84 7.04
N LEU A 270 16.81 -14.53 7.72
CA LEU A 270 15.56 -15.04 7.12
C LEU A 270 14.66 -13.89 6.61
N GLY A 271 14.63 -12.77 7.32
CA GLY A 271 13.98 -11.54 6.85
C GLY A 271 14.66 -10.96 5.60
N GLU A 272 16.00 -10.95 5.55
CA GLU A 272 16.76 -10.53 4.36
C GLU A 272 16.56 -11.48 3.17
N VAL A 273 16.50 -12.79 3.41
CA VAL A 273 16.15 -13.78 2.38
C VAL A 273 14.78 -13.48 1.81
N TRP A 274 13.79 -13.19 2.67
CA TRP A 274 12.46 -12.82 2.21
C TRP A 274 12.48 -11.52 1.41
N TRP A 275 13.20 -10.50 1.87
CA TRP A 275 13.36 -9.25 1.14
C TRP A 275 13.80 -9.46 -0.32
N GLU A 276 14.80 -10.33 -0.54
CA GLU A 276 15.37 -10.58 -1.85
C GLU A 276 14.49 -11.49 -2.73
N THR A 277 13.69 -12.37 -2.12
CA THR A 277 12.95 -13.43 -2.84
C THR A 277 11.45 -13.19 -2.93
N ALA A 278 10.90 -12.23 -2.19
CA ALA A 278 9.46 -11.95 -2.19
C ALA A 278 8.93 -11.61 -3.59
N GLY A 279 9.73 -11.03 -4.48
CA GLY A 279 9.32 -10.77 -5.88
C GLY A 279 9.10 -12.03 -6.72
N ASP A 280 9.74 -13.14 -6.36
CA ASP A 280 9.54 -14.45 -7.02
C ASP A 280 8.34 -15.19 -6.42
N VAL A 281 8.12 -15.02 -5.11
CA VAL A 281 7.10 -15.74 -4.34
C VAL A 281 5.75 -15.03 -4.33
N GLN A 282 5.71 -13.73 -4.09
CA GLN A 282 4.50 -12.92 -4.13
C GLN A 282 4.25 -12.41 -5.54
N ARG A 283 2.98 -12.20 -5.87
CA ARG A 283 2.60 -11.61 -7.15
C ARG A 283 3.01 -10.16 -7.29
N GLY A 284 3.06 -9.43 -6.17
CA GLY A 284 3.30 -7.99 -6.13
C GLY A 284 2.12 -7.21 -6.69
N GLY A 285 1.62 -6.23 -5.94
CA GLY A 285 0.40 -5.51 -6.28
C GLY A 285 0.33 -4.15 -5.58
N SER A 286 -0.61 -3.33 -6.01
CA SER A 286 -0.77 -1.97 -5.54
C SER A 286 -1.32 -1.91 -4.11
N VAL A 287 -2.09 -2.93 -3.70
CA VAL A 287 -2.71 -3.01 -2.37
C VAL A 287 -2.49 -4.39 -1.76
N GLN A 288 -2.02 -4.45 -0.51
CA GLN A 288 -2.00 -5.67 0.30
C GLN A 288 -2.97 -5.52 1.48
N MET A 289 -3.80 -6.52 1.74
CA MET A 289 -4.62 -6.62 2.95
C MET A 289 -4.07 -7.70 3.88
N GLY A 290 -3.86 -7.38 5.16
CA GLY A 290 -3.27 -8.31 6.13
C GLY A 290 -1.81 -8.66 5.85
N GLY A 291 -1.35 -9.78 6.43
CA GLY A 291 0.06 -10.18 6.37
C GLY A 291 0.99 -9.32 7.22
N TYR A 292 2.27 -9.30 6.86
CA TYR A 292 3.30 -8.43 7.43
C TYR A 292 3.47 -7.18 6.57
N PRO A 293 3.77 -6.02 7.19
CA PRO A 293 4.12 -4.82 6.44
C PRO A 293 5.43 -5.00 5.69
N TRP A 294 5.53 -4.38 4.51
CA TRP A 294 6.82 -4.21 3.85
C TRP A 294 7.54 -3.04 4.51
N VAL A 295 8.52 -3.34 5.35
CA VAL A 295 9.24 -2.34 6.16
C VAL A 295 10.49 -1.88 5.44
N TRP A 296 10.62 -0.59 5.10
CA TRP A 296 11.89 -0.04 4.61
C TRP A 296 12.69 0.61 5.74
N ASN A 297 12.02 1.38 6.59
CA ASN A 297 12.68 2.15 7.65
C ASN A 297 12.17 1.78 9.05
N ASN A 298 10.86 1.95 9.29
CA ASN A 298 10.25 1.72 10.60
C ASN A 298 9.03 0.83 10.44
N ASP A 299 8.93 -0.21 11.25
CA ASP A 299 7.78 -1.11 11.24
C ASP A 299 6.53 -0.34 11.70
N PRO A 300 5.49 -0.23 10.85
CA PRO A 300 4.29 0.54 11.17
C PRO A 300 3.49 -0.06 12.33
N VAL A 301 3.70 -1.32 12.69
CA VAL A 301 3.01 -2.01 13.79
C VAL A 301 3.80 -1.91 15.09
N THR A 302 5.12 -2.06 15.05
CA THR A 302 5.95 -2.24 16.25
C THR A 302 6.79 -1.02 16.64
N ASP A 303 7.26 -0.22 15.68
CA ASP A 303 8.17 0.92 15.96
C ASP A 303 7.42 2.21 16.37
N TYR A 304 6.09 2.25 16.21
CA TYR A 304 5.25 3.40 16.57
C TYR A 304 4.37 3.12 17.79
N ASP A 305 4.30 4.08 18.72
CA ASP A 305 3.38 4.01 19.86
C ASP A 305 1.93 4.32 19.41
N HIS A 306 1.17 3.26 19.14
CA HIS A 306 -0.26 3.33 18.88
C HIS A 306 -1.12 3.19 20.14
N GLY A 307 -0.49 3.09 21.32
CA GLY A 307 -1.11 2.75 22.59
C GLY A 307 -1.45 1.24 22.71
N PRO A 308 -1.94 0.81 23.88
CA PRO A 308 -2.01 -0.61 24.24
C PRO A 308 -3.06 -1.39 23.43
N GLY A 309 -2.73 -2.55 22.88
CA GLY A 309 -3.68 -3.43 22.20
C GLY A 309 -3.01 -4.29 21.13
N ASP A 310 -3.75 -5.25 20.58
CA ASP A 310 -3.28 -6.11 19.49
C ASP A 310 -3.42 -5.39 18.14
N TRP A 311 -2.40 -4.60 17.80
CA TRP A 311 -2.31 -3.88 16.54
C TRP A 311 -1.81 -4.79 15.43
N THR A 312 -2.40 -4.64 14.24
CA THR A 312 -2.03 -5.40 13.06
C THR A 312 -2.13 -4.54 11.81
N LEU A 313 -1.44 -4.94 10.75
CA LEU A 313 -1.57 -4.33 9.44
C LEU A 313 -2.96 -4.65 8.87
N LEU A 314 -3.77 -3.61 8.64
CA LEU A 314 -5.03 -3.73 7.92
C LEU A 314 -4.76 -3.76 6.42
N ALA A 315 -4.04 -2.75 5.93
CA ALA A 315 -3.75 -2.57 4.53
C ALA A 315 -2.42 -1.85 4.31
N GLU A 316 -1.75 -2.14 3.20
CA GLU A 316 -0.64 -1.35 2.68
C GLU A 316 -0.95 -0.97 1.23
N ILE A 317 -0.70 0.29 0.87
CA ILE A 317 -0.85 0.78 -0.51
C ILE A 317 0.49 1.35 -0.96
N GLY A 318 1.04 0.78 -2.03
CA GLY A 318 2.41 1.01 -2.47
C GLY A 318 2.54 1.50 -3.92
N ALA A 319 3.77 1.90 -4.24
CA ALA A 319 4.16 2.59 -5.47
C ALA A 319 4.30 1.72 -6.72
N ASP A 320 3.89 0.45 -6.71
CA ASP A 320 4.17 -0.47 -7.83
C ASP A 320 3.55 0.00 -9.17
N ASP A 321 2.57 0.92 -9.13
CA ASP A 321 1.96 1.59 -10.30
C ASP A 321 2.38 3.06 -10.50
N GLY A 322 3.45 3.53 -9.84
CA GLY A 322 4.26 4.67 -10.29
C GLY A 322 3.89 6.08 -9.80
N ASP A 323 2.81 6.25 -9.02
CA ASP A 323 2.34 7.59 -8.59
C ASP A 323 2.66 7.95 -7.13
N LEU A 324 3.02 6.97 -6.29
CA LEU A 324 3.41 7.20 -4.90
C LEU A 324 4.94 7.20 -4.76
N SER A 325 5.49 8.13 -3.97
CA SER A 325 6.92 8.13 -3.64
C SER A 325 7.29 7.15 -2.51
N GLY A 326 6.30 6.41 -2.01
CA GLY A 326 6.45 5.50 -0.90
C GLY A 326 5.25 4.55 -0.71
N ARG A 327 5.10 4.03 0.50
CA ARG A 327 4.05 3.10 0.92
C ARG A 327 3.29 3.70 2.10
N VAL A 328 1.97 3.64 2.05
CA VAL A 328 1.11 4.03 3.18
C VAL A 328 0.61 2.75 3.83
N HIS A 329 0.86 2.60 5.13
CA HIS A 329 0.40 1.48 5.93
C HIS A 329 -0.76 1.92 6.81
N TRP A 330 -1.89 1.23 6.76
CA TRP A 330 -2.96 1.36 7.74
C TRP A 330 -2.88 0.25 8.76
N VAL A 331 -2.80 0.62 10.04
CA VAL A 331 -2.83 -0.32 11.15
C VAL A 331 -4.09 -0.12 12.00
N ILE A 332 -4.60 -1.20 12.57
CA ILE A 332 -5.79 -1.20 13.40
C ILE A 332 -5.69 -2.28 14.47
N ARG A 333 -6.39 -2.12 15.59
CA ARG A 333 -6.53 -3.19 16.57
C ARG A 333 -7.46 -4.27 16.05
N ARG A 334 -7.13 -5.55 16.26
CA ARG A 334 -8.00 -6.68 15.84
C ARG A 334 -9.42 -6.56 16.40
N ASP A 335 -9.59 -6.13 17.65
CA ASP A 335 -10.91 -5.91 18.26
C ASP A 335 -11.69 -4.73 17.67
N ASP A 336 -11.00 -3.69 17.21
CA ASP A 336 -11.62 -2.56 16.52
C ASP A 336 -12.04 -2.96 15.11
N LEU A 337 -11.23 -3.77 14.43
CA LEU A 337 -11.54 -4.34 13.12
C LEU A 337 -12.77 -5.26 13.19
N ALA A 338 -12.77 -6.21 14.13
CA ALA A 338 -13.88 -7.14 14.33
C ALA A 338 -15.21 -6.42 14.65
N ALA A 339 -15.13 -5.24 15.27
CA ALA A 339 -16.29 -4.41 15.59
C ALA A 339 -16.60 -3.31 14.56
N GLY A 340 -15.90 -3.28 13.42
CA GLY A 340 -16.12 -2.29 12.36
C GLY A 340 -15.78 -0.84 12.74
N ARG A 341 -14.92 -0.63 13.74
CA ARG A 341 -14.54 0.70 14.25
C ARG A 341 -13.36 1.30 13.47
N PHE A 342 -13.48 1.38 12.15
CA PHE A 342 -12.42 1.83 11.24
C PHE A 342 -11.90 3.25 11.50
N ALA A 343 -12.70 4.13 12.11
CA ALA A 343 -12.24 5.45 12.55
C ALA A 343 -11.11 5.41 13.59
N ARG A 344 -10.84 4.25 14.19
CA ARG A 344 -9.73 4.02 15.14
C ARG A 344 -8.44 3.56 14.49
N ALA A 345 -8.42 3.33 13.17
CA ALA A 345 -7.19 3.04 12.45
C ALA A 345 -6.14 4.16 12.58
N ARG A 346 -4.89 3.82 12.33
CA ARG A 346 -3.77 4.75 12.17
C ARG A 346 -3.14 4.53 10.81
N ALA A 347 -2.43 5.52 10.31
CA ALA A 347 -1.59 5.36 9.15
C ALA A 347 -0.15 5.76 9.46
N CYS A 348 0.79 5.09 8.82
CA CYS A 348 2.20 5.42 8.76
C CYS A 348 2.59 5.55 7.28
N TYR A 349 3.55 6.43 6.98
CA TYR A 349 4.09 6.58 5.64
C TYR A 349 5.56 6.22 5.65
N ASP A 350 5.95 5.32 4.76
CA ASP A 350 7.32 4.87 4.60
C ASP A 350 7.81 5.19 3.18
N THR A 351 8.98 5.83 3.06
CA THR A 351 9.56 6.24 1.77
C THR A 351 10.89 5.56 1.56
N ALA A 352 11.20 5.19 0.31
CA ALA A 352 12.52 4.69 -0.02
C ALA A 352 13.58 5.75 0.31
N GLY A 353 14.59 5.37 1.11
CA GLY A 353 15.64 6.26 1.60
C GLY A 353 16.73 6.61 0.59
#